data_AF-A0AAN6IHN0-F1
#
_entry.id   AF-A0AAN6IHN0-F1
#
_cell.length_a   1.000
_cell.length_b   1.000
_cell.length_c   1.000
_cell.angle_alpha   90.00
_cell.angle_beta   90.00
_cell.angle_gamma   90.00
#
_symmetry.space_group_name_H-M   'P 1'
#
loop_
_entity.id
_entity.type
_entity.pdbx_description
1 polymer ?
#
loop_
_entity_poly.entity_id
_entity_poly.type
_entity_poly.pdbx_seq_one_letter_code
_entity_poly.pdbx_strand_id
1 'polypeptide(L)'
;MSSRFYFGGSDSGSDIDDNDAALPFPKPLDRSAFLAPDFDATAFLSGLSNRFQTLEDLQTELRELSQTLNKELVDLVNDNYQDFLSLGSTLSGGEDKIEEIRLGLLGFQRDVQAVRDKVEARRYEIAELLNQKKALKRETGVGRSLLEIAERLDLLEEKLKLARGRSAKSEKTDIQEIGNAQWREDWLESATNERADEYEVDDTGGFPPKLRRRIEEYLIVKHLSSRHSPRHPFILTQDSRLRNIQEVLLSDLEAAIKREPEIKMKQQLLQIRAAVEG
;
A
#
# COMPACT_ATOMS: atom_id res chain seq x y z
N MET A 1 -58.63 -51.51 -39.88
CA MET A 1 -59.60 -52.34 -40.63
C MET A 1 -59.39 -53.78 -40.20
N SER A 2 -60.45 -54.41 -39.70
CA SER A 2 -60.47 -55.79 -39.22
C SER A 2 -60.61 -56.74 -40.41
N SER A 3 -59.86 -57.85 -40.43
CA SER A 3 -60.23 -59.01 -41.24
C SER A 3 -59.86 -60.28 -40.51
N ARG A 4 -60.90 -60.91 -39.96
CA ARG A 4 -60.90 -62.21 -39.31
C ARG A 4 -61.19 -63.26 -40.38
N PHE A 5 -60.25 -64.17 -40.61
CA PHE A 5 -60.51 -65.39 -41.39
C PHE A 5 -60.61 -66.58 -40.44
N TYR A 6 -61.76 -67.23 -40.49
CA TYR A 6 -62.02 -68.54 -39.90
C TYR A 6 -61.72 -69.61 -40.95
N PHE A 7 -60.97 -70.64 -40.58
CA PHE A 7 -61.12 -71.96 -41.15
C PHE A 7 -61.32 -72.95 -40.00
N GLY A 8 -62.49 -73.56 -39.98
CA GLY A 8 -62.76 -74.76 -39.21
C GLY A 8 -62.45 -76.00 -40.04
N GLY A 9 -62.09 -77.08 -39.35
CA GLY A 9 -61.94 -78.42 -39.90
C GLY A 9 -61.45 -79.38 -38.82
N SER A 10 -62.38 -80.14 -38.24
CA SER A 10 -62.12 -81.31 -37.39
C SER A 10 -61.30 -82.37 -38.14
N ASP A 11 -60.43 -83.11 -37.44
CA ASP A 11 -60.70 -84.49 -37.01
C ASP A 11 -59.48 -85.11 -36.29
N SER A 12 -59.79 -85.89 -35.25
CA SER A 12 -59.06 -87.05 -34.73
C SER A 12 -57.56 -87.01 -34.49
N GLY A 13 -57.21 -87.20 -33.22
CA GLY A 13 -56.23 -88.23 -32.87
C GLY A 13 -55.25 -87.83 -31.79
N SER A 14 -55.28 -88.62 -30.72
CA SER A 14 -54.26 -88.81 -29.69
C SER A 14 -54.11 -87.73 -28.62
N ASP A 15 -54.60 -88.07 -27.43
CA ASP A 15 -54.01 -87.69 -26.15
C ASP A 15 -52.49 -87.94 -26.20
N ILE A 16 -51.73 -86.89 -26.48
CA ILE A 16 -50.27 -86.85 -26.32
C ILE A 16 -49.98 -85.55 -25.58
N ASP A 17 -49.82 -85.72 -24.27
CA ASP A 17 -49.04 -84.90 -23.33
C ASP A 17 -48.72 -83.46 -23.79
N ASP A 18 -49.48 -82.49 -23.27
CA ASP A 18 -49.19 -81.05 -23.28
C ASP A 18 -47.90 -80.76 -22.48
N ASN A 19 -46.75 -81.16 -23.02
CA ASN A 19 -45.41 -80.88 -22.49
C ASN A 19 -44.39 -80.61 -23.60
N ASP A 20 -44.81 -80.06 -24.74
CA ASP A 20 -43.89 -79.38 -25.68
C ASP A 20 -43.61 -77.96 -25.16
N ALA A 21 -42.83 -77.92 -24.07
CA ALA A 21 -42.15 -76.70 -23.66
C ALA A 21 -41.23 -76.27 -24.82
N ALA A 22 -41.61 -75.21 -25.52
CA ALA A 22 -40.82 -74.59 -26.57
C ALA A 22 -39.36 -74.49 -26.12
N LEU A 23 -38.49 -75.30 -26.75
CA LEU A 23 -37.10 -75.38 -26.37
C LEU A 23 -36.49 -73.97 -26.43
N PRO A 24 -35.83 -73.51 -25.35
CA PRO A 24 -35.30 -72.16 -25.31
C PRO A 24 -34.21 -72.02 -26.37
N PHE A 25 -34.37 -71.06 -27.28
CA PHE A 25 -33.32 -70.70 -28.24
C PHE A 25 -32.04 -70.35 -27.49
N PRO A 26 -30.86 -70.77 -28.00
CA PRO A 26 -29.59 -70.43 -27.38
C PRO A 26 -29.45 -68.91 -27.34
N LYS A 27 -29.14 -68.38 -26.14
CA LYS A 27 -28.83 -66.96 -25.96
C LYS A 27 -27.55 -66.63 -26.74
N PRO A 28 -27.49 -65.49 -27.45
CA PRO A 28 -26.32 -65.09 -28.22
C PRO A 28 -25.07 -65.01 -27.32
N LEU A 29 -23.91 -65.25 -27.92
CA LEU A 29 -22.61 -65.09 -27.26
C LEU A 29 -22.43 -63.66 -26.74
N ASP A 30 -22.16 -63.53 -25.44
CA ASP A 30 -21.87 -62.24 -24.83
C ASP A 30 -20.41 -61.83 -25.13
N ARG A 31 -20.24 -60.62 -25.68
CA ARG A 31 -18.92 -60.05 -26.03
C ARG A 31 -18.04 -59.85 -24.79
N SER A 32 -18.67 -59.62 -23.63
CA SER A 32 -17.99 -59.38 -22.36
C SER A 32 -17.09 -60.54 -21.93
N ALA A 33 -17.45 -61.78 -22.29
CA ALA A 33 -16.70 -62.98 -21.93
C ALA A 33 -15.33 -63.07 -22.62
N PHE A 34 -15.12 -62.34 -23.72
CA PHE A 34 -13.87 -62.32 -24.47
C PHE A 34 -12.92 -61.18 -24.03
N LEU A 35 -13.32 -60.33 -23.08
CA LEU A 35 -12.52 -59.21 -22.60
C LEU A 35 -11.64 -59.55 -21.39
N ALA A 36 -11.73 -60.78 -20.86
CA ALA A 36 -10.94 -61.20 -19.71
C ALA A 36 -9.44 -61.31 -20.08
N PRO A 37 -8.52 -60.76 -19.24
CA PRO A 37 -7.08 -60.78 -19.53
C PRO A 37 -6.48 -62.20 -19.54
N ASP A 38 -7.08 -63.16 -18.81
CA ASP A 38 -6.68 -64.56 -18.74
C ASP A 38 -7.70 -65.47 -19.45
N PHE A 39 -8.14 -65.08 -20.65
CA PHE A 39 -9.14 -65.85 -21.40
C PHE A 39 -8.61 -67.25 -21.77
N ASP A 40 -9.24 -68.29 -21.22
CA ASP A 40 -9.01 -69.68 -21.62
C ASP A 40 -10.19 -70.19 -22.44
N ALA A 41 -9.91 -70.47 -23.72
CA ALA A 41 -10.90 -70.99 -24.66
C ALA A 41 -11.48 -72.34 -24.21
N THR A 42 -10.69 -73.17 -23.54
CA THR A 42 -11.13 -74.50 -23.10
C THR A 42 -12.09 -74.40 -21.90
N ALA A 43 -11.75 -73.56 -20.92
CA ALA A 43 -12.65 -73.22 -19.82
C ALA A 43 -13.94 -72.55 -20.31
N PHE A 44 -13.85 -71.62 -21.27
CA PHE A 44 -15.01 -70.93 -21.85
C PHE A 44 -15.96 -71.89 -22.59
N LEU A 45 -15.43 -72.76 -23.45
CA LEU A 45 -16.23 -73.76 -24.17
C LEU A 45 -16.84 -74.80 -23.23
N SER A 46 -16.12 -75.18 -22.16
CA SER A 46 -16.62 -76.13 -21.17
C SER A 46 -17.75 -75.55 -20.30
N GLY A 47 -17.69 -74.26 -19.96
CA GLY A 47 -18.77 -73.55 -19.26
C GLY A 47 -20.03 -73.31 -20.12
N LEU A 48 -19.89 -73.49 -21.44
CA LEU A 48 -20.96 -73.31 -22.42
C LEU A 48 -21.86 -74.54 -22.61
N SER A 49 -21.51 -75.69 -22.02
CA SER A 49 -22.19 -76.98 -22.19
C SER A 49 -23.65 -77.01 -21.72
N ASN A 50 -24.09 -75.98 -20.98
CA ASN A 50 -25.50 -75.81 -20.57
C ASN A 50 -26.39 -75.19 -21.67
N ARG A 51 -25.84 -74.87 -22.84
CA ARG A 51 -26.60 -74.44 -24.02
C ARG A 51 -26.78 -75.64 -24.95
N PHE A 52 -28.03 -76.05 -25.17
CA PHE A 52 -28.41 -77.13 -26.10
C PHE A 52 -28.24 -76.72 -27.58
N GLN A 53 -27.02 -76.30 -27.97
CA GLN A 53 -26.65 -75.86 -29.31
C GLN A 53 -25.76 -76.91 -29.98
N THR A 54 -25.85 -77.07 -31.30
CA THR A 54 -24.92 -77.94 -32.03
C THR A 54 -23.53 -77.27 -32.13
N LEU A 55 -22.48 -78.07 -32.21
CA LEU A 55 -21.11 -77.54 -32.38
C LEU A 55 -20.96 -76.76 -33.69
N GLU A 56 -21.72 -77.13 -34.72
CA GLU A 56 -21.72 -76.45 -36.02
C GLU A 56 -22.34 -75.06 -35.92
N ASP A 57 -23.46 -74.91 -35.20
CA ASP A 57 -24.09 -73.62 -34.94
C ASP A 57 -23.22 -72.69 -34.07
N LEU A 58 -22.48 -73.25 -33.10
CA LEU A 58 -21.53 -72.47 -32.30
C LEU A 58 -20.36 -71.96 -33.17
N GLN A 59 -19.89 -72.80 -34.09
CA GLN A 59 -18.78 -72.44 -34.98
C GLN A 59 -19.20 -71.34 -35.96
N THR A 60 -20.41 -71.39 -36.50
CA THR A 60 -20.94 -70.35 -37.39
C THR A 60 -21.15 -69.04 -36.63
N GLU A 61 -21.72 -69.08 -35.42
CA GLU A 61 -21.92 -67.89 -34.57
C GLU A 61 -20.59 -67.21 -34.20
N LEU A 62 -19.56 -67.98 -33.84
CA LEU A 62 -18.22 -67.43 -33.55
C LEU A 62 -17.57 -66.80 -34.79
N ARG A 63 -17.74 -67.40 -35.97
CA ARG A 63 -17.22 -66.85 -37.23
C ARG A 63 -17.92 -65.55 -37.61
N GLU A 64 -19.24 -65.50 -37.45
CA GLU A 64 -20.05 -64.30 -37.72
C GLU A 64 -19.71 -63.17 -36.74
N LEU A 65 -19.54 -63.48 -35.46
CA LEU A 65 -19.08 -62.53 -34.45
C LEU A 65 -17.68 -61.99 -34.80
N SER A 66 -16.75 -62.84 -35.21
CA SER A 66 -15.40 -62.41 -35.63
C SER A 66 -15.43 -61.50 -36.86
N GLN A 67 -16.25 -61.81 -37.87
CA GLN A 67 -16.38 -60.96 -39.06
C GLN A 67 -17.02 -59.62 -38.72
N THR A 68 -18.04 -59.63 -37.86
CA THR A 68 -18.69 -58.40 -37.37
C THR A 68 -17.72 -57.52 -36.60
N LEU A 69 -16.93 -58.10 -35.69
CA LEU A 69 -15.90 -57.37 -34.93
C LEU A 69 -14.81 -56.80 -35.83
N ASN A 70 -14.36 -57.55 -36.86
CA ASN A 70 -13.38 -57.05 -37.82
C ASN A 70 -13.94 -55.86 -38.62
N LYS A 71 -15.22 -55.91 -39.00
CA LYS A 71 -15.89 -54.80 -39.67
C LYS A 71 -16.03 -53.59 -38.75
N GLU A 72 -16.50 -53.80 -37.52
CA GLU A 72 -16.60 -52.76 -36.49
C GLU A 72 -15.24 -52.12 -36.18
N LEU A 73 -14.15 -52.89 -36.16
CA LEU A 73 -12.80 -52.36 -35.99
C LEU A 73 -12.42 -51.42 -37.14
N VAL A 74 -12.65 -51.84 -38.38
CA VAL A 74 -12.34 -51.04 -39.57
C VAL A 74 -13.21 -49.78 -39.59
N ASP A 75 -14.50 -49.91 -39.29
CA ASP A 75 -15.42 -48.78 -39.20
C ASP A 75 -15.00 -47.81 -38.09
N LEU A 76 -14.64 -48.31 -36.89
CA LEU A 76 -14.14 -47.48 -35.79
C LEU A 76 -12.82 -46.78 -36.13
N VAL A 77 -11.91 -47.46 -36.82
CA VAL A 77 -10.65 -46.86 -37.27
C VAL A 77 -10.93 -45.76 -38.29
N ASN A 78 -11.81 -46.01 -39.26
CA ASN A 78 -12.15 -45.04 -40.29
C ASN A 78 -12.90 -43.83 -39.72
N ASP A 79 -13.86 -44.06 -38.82
CA ASP A 79 -14.65 -43.02 -38.17
C ASP A 79 -13.77 -42.09 -37.31
N ASN A 80 -12.81 -42.67 -36.57
CA ASN A 80 -11.91 -41.90 -35.71
C ASN A 80 -10.61 -41.47 -36.39
N TYR A 81 -10.36 -41.85 -37.65
CA TYR A 81 -9.11 -41.52 -38.35
C TYR A 81 -8.90 -40.01 -38.46
N GLN A 82 -9.98 -39.28 -38.75
CA GLN A 82 -9.96 -37.81 -38.82
C GLN A 82 -9.62 -37.19 -37.46
N ASP A 83 -10.14 -37.76 -36.37
CA ASP A 83 -9.87 -37.29 -35.02
C ASP A 83 -8.40 -37.52 -34.65
N PHE A 84 -7.83 -38.69 -34.97
CA PHE A 84 -6.41 -38.96 -34.73
C PHE A 84 -5.47 -38.05 -35.55
N LEU A 85 -5.81 -37.75 -36.81
CA LEU A 85 -5.04 -36.80 -37.62
C LEU A 85 -5.16 -35.36 -37.10
N SER A 86 -6.35 -34.96 -36.64
CA SER A 86 -6.56 -33.64 -36.04
C SER A 86 -5.81 -33.51 -34.70
N LEU A 87 -5.77 -34.57 -33.89
CA LEU A 87 -5.03 -34.59 -32.64
C LEU A 87 -3.51 -34.59 -32.87
N GLY A 88 -3.03 -35.34 -33.87
CA GLY A 88 -1.63 -35.32 -34.26
C GLY A 88 -1.17 -33.96 -34.79
N SER A 89 -1.98 -33.30 -35.62
CA SER A 89 -1.67 -31.97 -36.15
C SER A 89 -1.74 -30.87 -35.09
N THR A 90 -2.70 -30.93 -34.17
CA THR A 90 -2.79 -29.98 -33.04
C THR A 90 -1.67 -30.18 -32.02
N LEU A 91 -1.27 -31.42 -31.76
CA LEU A 91 -0.14 -31.72 -30.88
C LEU A 91 1.19 -31.29 -31.52
N SER A 92 1.37 -31.53 -32.82
CA SER A 92 2.56 -31.11 -33.56
C SER A 92 2.73 -29.58 -33.64
N GLY A 93 1.63 -28.82 -33.62
CA GLY A 93 1.67 -27.34 -33.57
C GLY A 93 1.51 -26.75 -32.17
N GLY A 94 1.37 -27.60 -31.14
CA GLY A 94 1.22 -27.17 -29.76
C GLY A 94 2.53 -26.70 -29.14
N GLU A 95 3.65 -27.31 -29.56
CA GLU A 95 5.00 -26.96 -29.09
C GLU A 95 5.36 -25.50 -29.45
N ASP A 96 5.11 -25.07 -30.69
CA ASP A 96 5.35 -23.69 -31.14
C ASP A 96 4.56 -22.66 -30.32
N LYS A 97 3.30 -22.97 -29.96
CA LYS A 97 2.47 -22.08 -29.12
C LYS A 97 3.00 -22.00 -27.68
N ILE A 98 3.51 -23.12 -27.16
CA ILE A 98 4.14 -23.15 -25.84
C ILE A 98 5.44 -22.35 -25.85
N GLU A 99 6.23 -22.45 -26.92
CA GLU A 99 7.43 -21.63 -27.10
C GLU A 99 7.09 -20.13 -27.21
N GLU A 100 6.06 -19.76 -27.97
CA GLU A 100 5.59 -18.37 -28.06
C GLU A 100 5.18 -17.82 -26.69
N ILE A 101 4.39 -18.59 -25.92
CA ILE A 101 3.99 -18.20 -24.57
C ILE A 101 5.21 -18.09 -23.66
N ARG A 102 6.18 -19.01 -23.74
CA ARG A 102 7.41 -18.98 -22.96
C ARG A 102 8.23 -17.73 -23.27
N LEU A 103 8.35 -17.36 -24.54
CA LEU A 103 9.03 -16.13 -24.98
C LEU A 103 8.28 -14.89 -24.49
N GLY A 104 6.95 -14.88 -24.57
CA GLY A 104 6.11 -13.81 -24.03
C GLY A 104 6.27 -13.63 -22.51
N LEU A 105 6.32 -14.74 -21.76
CA LEU A 105 6.54 -14.74 -20.31
C LEU A 105 7.94 -14.24 -19.94
N LEU A 106 8.97 -14.63 -20.71
CA LEU A 106 10.33 -14.12 -20.52
C LEU A 106 10.43 -12.62 -20.79
N GLY A 107 9.75 -12.13 -21.84
CA GLY A 107 9.62 -10.71 -22.14
C GLY A 107 8.93 -9.96 -21.00
N PHE A 108 7.79 -10.47 -20.53
CA PHE A 108 7.06 -9.88 -19.42
C PHE A 108 7.88 -9.86 -18.12
N GLN A 109 8.60 -10.95 -17.81
CA GLN A 109 9.50 -11.01 -16.66
C GLN A 109 10.58 -9.92 -16.73
N ARG A 110 11.17 -9.70 -17.92
CA ARG A 110 12.16 -8.65 -18.15
C ARG A 110 11.55 -7.26 -17.96
N ASP A 111 10.36 -7.03 -18.48
CA ASP A 111 9.67 -5.73 -18.37
C ASP A 111 9.32 -5.42 -16.91
N VAL A 112 8.81 -6.41 -16.17
CA VAL A 112 8.53 -6.27 -14.73
C VAL A 112 9.81 -5.97 -13.96
N GLN A 113 10.91 -6.66 -14.25
CA GLN A 113 12.20 -6.38 -13.61
C GLN A 113 12.69 -4.96 -13.93
N ALA A 114 12.58 -4.51 -15.18
CA ALA A 114 12.96 -3.15 -15.56
C ALA A 114 12.11 -2.08 -14.88
N VAL A 115 10.80 -2.32 -14.69
CA VAL A 115 9.91 -1.44 -13.93
C VAL A 115 10.32 -1.42 -12.45
N ARG A 116 10.59 -2.59 -11.87
CA ARG A 116 11.05 -2.71 -10.48
C ARG A 116 12.35 -1.93 -10.26
N ASP A 117 13.32 -2.08 -11.13
CA ASP A 117 14.61 -1.38 -11.03
C ASP A 117 14.43 0.15 -11.11
N LYS A 118 13.54 0.63 -12.00
CA LYS A 118 13.18 2.06 -12.07
C LYS A 118 12.52 2.56 -10.78
N VAL A 119 11.62 1.77 -10.21
CA VAL A 119 10.95 2.13 -8.94
C VAL A 119 11.94 2.15 -7.79
N GLU A 120 12.86 1.18 -7.72
CA GLU A 120 13.91 1.16 -6.71
C GLU A 120 14.84 2.37 -6.85
N ALA A 121 15.28 2.72 -8.07
CA ALA A 121 16.07 3.93 -8.32
C ALA A 121 15.35 5.20 -7.85
N ARG A 122 14.08 5.38 -8.24
CA ARG A 122 13.26 6.52 -7.78
C ARG A 122 13.09 6.56 -6.27
N ARG A 123 12.96 5.40 -5.62
CA ARG A 123 12.89 5.31 -4.15
C ARG A 123 14.17 5.85 -3.50
N TYR A 124 15.34 5.50 -4.03
CA TYR A 124 16.61 6.01 -3.51
C TYR A 124 16.76 7.51 -3.72
N GLU A 125 16.42 8.02 -4.91
CA GLU A 125 16.42 9.47 -5.20
C GLU A 125 15.51 10.23 -4.23
N ILE A 126 14.27 9.75 -4.01
CA ILE A 126 13.33 10.38 -3.08
C ILE A 126 13.87 10.33 -1.65
N ALA A 127 14.48 9.23 -1.22
CA ALA A 127 15.06 9.11 0.11
C ALA A 127 16.20 10.13 0.31
N GLU A 128 17.04 10.31 -0.69
CA GLU A 128 18.11 11.32 -0.67
C GLU A 128 17.54 12.73 -0.60
N LEU A 129 16.60 13.08 -1.49
CA LEU A 129 15.93 14.38 -1.50
C LEU A 129 15.20 14.68 -0.17
N LEU A 130 14.60 13.68 0.45
CA LEU A 130 13.97 13.84 1.76
C LEU A 130 15.01 14.11 2.86
N ASN A 131 16.17 13.49 2.81
CA ASN A 131 17.25 13.76 3.75
C ASN A 131 17.82 15.17 3.56
N GLN A 132 18.03 15.59 2.30
CA GLN A 132 18.42 16.96 1.97
C GLN A 132 17.37 17.98 2.45
N LYS A 133 16.07 17.72 2.19
CA LYS A 133 14.96 18.55 2.69
C LYS A 133 14.93 18.64 4.21
N LYS A 134 15.18 17.54 4.92
CA LYS A 134 15.27 17.54 6.39
C LYS A 134 16.46 18.37 6.87
N ALA A 135 17.61 18.28 6.24
CA ALA A 135 18.78 19.09 6.57
C ALA A 135 18.51 20.59 6.37
N LEU A 136 18.01 20.96 5.19
CA LEU A 136 17.63 22.35 4.88
C LEU A 136 16.57 22.89 5.85
N LYS A 137 15.57 22.07 6.24
CA LYS A 137 14.56 22.47 7.22
C LYS A 137 15.18 22.76 8.61
N ARG A 138 16.20 22.00 9.02
CA ARG A 138 16.93 22.28 10.27
C ARG A 138 17.72 23.58 10.15
N GLU A 139 18.44 23.79 9.06
CA GLU A 139 19.21 25.01 8.81
C GLU A 139 18.30 26.25 8.75
N THR A 140 17.19 26.16 8.03
CA THR A 140 16.20 27.25 7.97
C THR A 140 15.53 27.47 9.33
N GLY A 141 15.33 26.41 10.11
CA GLY A 141 14.83 26.51 11.48
C GLY A 141 15.77 27.30 12.38
N VAL A 142 17.08 27.03 12.31
CA VAL A 142 18.10 27.80 13.02
C VAL A 142 18.17 29.24 12.50
N GLY A 143 18.12 29.45 11.19
CA GLY A 143 18.09 30.80 10.61
C GLY A 143 16.89 31.63 11.08
N ARG A 144 15.69 31.04 11.10
CA ARG A 144 14.47 31.71 11.60
C ARG A 144 14.54 32.05 13.07
N SER A 145 15.04 31.14 13.91
CA SER A 145 15.16 31.43 15.35
C SER A 145 16.22 32.49 15.65
N LEU A 146 17.32 32.52 14.89
CA LEU A 146 18.32 33.59 14.99
C LEU A 146 17.75 34.94 14.55
N LEU A 147 16.93 34.96 13.49
CA LEU A 147 16.24 36.16 13.03
C LEU A 147 15.21 36.66 14.06
N GLU A 148 14.46 35.75 14.67
CA GLU A 148 13.55 36.07 15.79
C GLU A 148 14.30 36.70 16.98
N ILE A 149 15.48 36.18 17.33
CA ILE A 149 16.34 36.77 18.36
C ILE A 149 16.77 38.19 17.94
N ALA A 150 17.19 38.38 16.70
CA ALA A 150 17.62 39.68 16.18
C ALA A 150 16.50 40.74 16.25
N GLU A 151 15.30 40.39 15.78
CA GLU A 151 14.14 41.28 15.78
C GLU A 151 13.70 41.65 17.20
N ARG A 152 13.64 40.66 18.11
CA ARG A 152 13.30 40.93 19.52
C ARG A 152 14.35 41.77 20.23
N LEU A 153 15.63 41.60 19.90
CA LEU A 153 16.71 42.47 20.39
C LEU A 153 16.56 43.89 19.87
N ASP A 154 16.29 44.06 18.58
CA ASP A 154 16.08 45.38 17.97
C ASP A 154 14.88 46.10 18.62
N LEU A 155 13.76 45.41 18.83
CA LEU A 155 12.58 45.96 19.51
C LEU A 155 12.86 46.32 20.98
N LEU A 156 13.62 45.49 21.70
CA LEU A 156 14.02 45.77 23.07
C LEU A 156 14.92 47.00 23.17
N GLU A 157 15.89 47.15 22.26
CA GLU A 157 16.75 48.34 22.20
C GLU A 157 15.96 49.60 21.87
N GLU A 158 15.00 49.53 20.95
CA GLU A 158 14.11 50.64 20.63
C GLU A 158 13.27 51.04 21.84
N LYS A 159 12.64 50.07 22.52
CA LYS A 159 11.85 50.28 23.74
C LYS A 159 12.69 50.86 24.89
N LEU A 160 13.95 50.45 25.00
CA LEU A 160 14.91 50.96 26.00
C LEU A 160 15.58 52.26 25.56
N LYS A 161 15.26 52.78 24.36
CA LYS A 161 15.88 53.98 23.75
C LYS A 161 17.41 53.92 23.72
N LEU A 162 17.97 52.71 23.62
CA LEU A 162 19.40 52.46 23.52
C LEU A 162 19.95 52.69 22.11
N ALA A 163 19.16 53.30 21.23
CA ALA A 163 19.51 53.58 19.85
C ALA A 163 20.72 54.54 19.76
N ARG A 164 21.92 53.98 19.85
CA ARG A 164 23.11 54.52 19.22
C ARG A 164 23.35 53.77 17.92
N GLY A 165 22.84 54.32 16.82
CA GLY A 165 23.45 54.14 15.50
C GLY A 165 22.89 53.07 14.57
N ARG A 166 21.56 52.96 14.40
CA ARG A 166 20.99 52.58 13.09
C ARG A 166 20.04 53.67 12.60
N SER A 167 20.63 54.81 12.25
CA SER A 167 20.00 55.78 11.36
C SER A 167 20.60 55.59 9.98
N ALA A 168 19.71 55.60 8.97
CA ALA A 168 19.95 55.70 7.54
C ALA A 168 20.15 54.40 6.73
N LYS A 169 19.15 54.20 5.85
CA LYS A 169 19.10 53.43 4.59
C LYS A 169 18.82 51.93 4.67
N SER A 170 17.53 51.61 4.80
CA SER A 170 16.96 50.45 4.11
C SER A 170 16.81 50.81 2.64
N GLU A 171 17.84 50.48 1.86
CA GLU A 171 17.81 50.48 0.41
C GLU A 171 16.88 49.36 -0.03
N LYS A 172 15.80 49.72 -0.75
CA LYS A 172 14.89 48.79 -1.41
C LYS A 172 15.71 47.89 -2.34
N THR A 173 15.99 46.67 -1.89
CA THR A 173 16.46 45.60 -2.75
C THR A 173 15.24 44.78 -3.11
N ASP A 174 14.84 44.90 -4.38
CA ASP A 174 13.79 44.09 -5.01
C ASP A 174 14.20 42.60 -4.94
N ILE A 175 13.81 41.93 -3.87
CA ILE A 175 13.81 40.47 -3.79
C ILE A 175 12.37 40.06 -4.05
N GLN A 176 12.16 39.53 -5.25
CA GLN A 176 10.91 39.04 -5.77
C GLN A 176 10.20 38.14 -4.75
N GLU A 177 9.07 38.63 -4.25
CA GLU A 177 8.18 37.95 -3.33
C GLU A 177 7.64 36.66 -3.95
N ILE A 178 8.10 35.53 -3.42
CA ILE A 178 7.33 34.29 -3.46
C ILE A 178 7.19 33.79 -2.02
N GLY A 179 6.08 34.17 -1.39
CA GLY A 179 5.47 33.39 -0.31
C GLY A 179 5.90 33.68 1.13
N ASN A 180 6.33 34.90 1.50
CA ASN A 180 6.71 35.21 2.89
C ASN A 180 6.10 36.49 3.50
N ALA A 181 5.22 37.19 2.79
CA ALA A 181 4.54 38.40 3.30
C ALA A 181 3.53 38.09 4.43
N GLN A 182 2.92 36.91 4.37
CA GLN A 182 1.82 36.54 5.29
C GLN A 182 2.24 36.40 6.76
N TRP A 183 3.52 36.09 7.04
CA TRP A 183 4.01 35.96 8.42
C TRP A 183 4.48 37.29 9.02
N ARG A 184 4.93 38.23 8.18
CA ARG A 184 5.37 39.55 8.63
C ARG A 184 4.19 40.43 8.99
N GLU A 185 3.10 40.35 8.24
CA GLU A 185 1.92 41.22 8.44
C GLU A 185 1.09 40.80 9.66
N ASP A 186 0.89 39.49 9.87
CA ASP A 186 0.16 38.93 11.01
C ASP A 186 0.83 39.24 12.37
N TRP A 187 2.16 39.18 12.43
CA TRP A 187 2.92 39.54 13.64
C TRP A 187 3.02 41.05 13.86
N LEU A 188 3.11 41.86 12.79
CA LEU A 188 3.18 43.30 12.92
C LEU A 188 1.83 43.87 13.37
N GLU A 189 0.70 43.35 12.88
CA GLU A 189 -0.65 43.73 13.36
C GLU A 189 -0.87 43.33 14.82
N SER A 190 -0.34 42.18 15.26
CA SER A 190 -0.41 41.77 16.68
C SER A 190 0.41 42.67 17.61
N ALA A 191 1.56 43.20 17.14
CA ALA A 191 2.40 44.11 17.93
C ALA A 191 2.01 45.59 17.82
N THR A 192 1.27 45.99 16.77
CA THR A 192 0.89 47.39 16.52
C THR A 192 -0.57 47.71 16.85
N ASN A 193 -1.43 46.70 17.05
CA ASN A 193 -2.83 46.91 17.44
C ASN A 193 -3.06 46.90 18.97
N GLU A 194 -2.10 47.40 19.76
CA GLU A 194 -2.44 48.01 21.06
C GLU A 194 -2.91 49.44 20.78
N ARG A 195 -4.14 49.54 20.23
CA ARG A 195 -4.95 50.75 20.39
C ARG A 195 -4.98 51.04 21.88
N ALA A 196 -4.40 52.17 22.25
CA ALA A 196 -4.38 52.70 23.60
C ALA A 196 -5.81 53.08 24.02
N ASP A 197 -6.64 52.07 24.27
CA ASP A 197 -7.89 52.22 24.98
C ASP A 197 -7.53 52.27 26.47
N GLU A 198 -7.39 53.52 26.89
CA GLU A 198 -7.60 54.09 28.21
C GLU A 198 -8.55 53.26 29.10
N TYR A 199 -8.02 52.22 29.72
CA TYR A 199 -8.57 51.64 30.94
C TYR A 199 -7.49 51.70 32.01
N GLU A 200 -7.48 52.81 32.75
CA GLU A 200 -6.89 52.87 34.08
C GLU A 200 -7.58 51.83 34.96
N VAL A 201 -7.01 50.63 35.04
CA VAL A 201 -7.22 49.75 36.18
C VAL A 201 -6.16 50.12 37.20
N ASP A 202 -6.55 51.04 38.08
CA ASP A 202 -5.91 51.37 39.34
C ASP A 202 -5.95 50.15 40.28
N ASP A 203 -5.07 49.17 40.06
CA ASP A 203 -4.74 48.14 41.07
C ASP A 203 -3.40 47.42 40.77
N THR A 204 -2.30 48.16 40.65
CA THR A 204 -0.96 47.59 40.86
C THR A 204 0.02 48.69 41.28
N GLY A 205 0.01 49.02 42.57
CA GLY A 205 1.03 49.87 43.17
C GLY A 205 2.44 49.29 42.96
N GLY A 206 3.34 50.14 42.47
CA GLY A 206 4.78 49.99 42.67
C GLY A 206 5.62 49.49 41.49
N PHE A 207 5.20 48.44 40.79
CA PHE A 207 5.99 47.90 39.68
C PHE A 207 5.53 48.45 38.32
N PRO A 208 6.33 49.27 37.62
CA PRO A 208 5.90 49.81 36.34
C PRO A 208 5.64 48.66 35.35
N PRO A 209 4.40 48.49 34.84
CA PRO A 209 4.04 47.35 33.98
C PRO A 209 4.87 47.32 32.69
N LYS A 210 5.36 48.48 32.26
CA LYS A 210 6.29 48.62 31.13
C LYS A 210 7.65 47.99 31.41
N LEU A 211 8.17 48.12 32.63
CA LEU A 211 9.45 47.50 33.04
C LEU A 211 9.29 45.98 33.15
N ARG A 212 8.16 45.52 33.70
CA ARG A 212 7.81 44.10 33.72
C ARG A 212 7.85 43.47 32.34
N ARG A 213 7.10 44.04 31.38
CA ARG A 213 7.04 43.54 29.99
C ARG A 213 8.43 43.50 29.35
N ARG A 214 9.27 44.53 29.56
CA ARG A 214 10.65 44.57 29.04
C ARG A 214 11.54 43.46 29.62
N ILE A 215 11.42 43.19 30.91
CA ILE A 215 12.19 42.13 31.57
C ILE A 215 11.72 40.76 31.07
N GLU A 216 10.41 40.55 30.94
CA GLU A 216 9.85 39.32 30.38
C GLU A 216 10.35 39.09 28.94
N GLU A 217 10.32 40.12 28.09
CA GLU A 217 10.88 40.06 26.74
C GLU A 217 12.39 39.73 26.72
N TYR A 218 13.18 40.35 27.61
CA TYR A 218 14.61 40.05 27.75
C TYR A 218 14.88 38.61 28.21
N LEU A 219 14.12 38.11 29.19
CA LEU A 219 14.23 36.73 29.65
C LEU A 219 13.87 35.73 28.56
N ILE A 220 12.89 36.05 27.70
CA ILE A 220 12.57 35.21 26.54
C ILE A 220 13.73 35.22 25.54
N VAL A 221 14.32 36.37 25.23
CA VAL A 221 15.50 36.45 24.35
C VAL A 221 16.68 35.66 24.95
N LYS A 222 16.92 35.75 26.25
CA LYS A 222 17.95 34.99 26.97
C LYS A 222 17.69 33.48 26.92
N HIS A 223 16.44 33.05 27.03
CA HIS A 223 16.07 31.64 26.87
C HIS A 223 16.28 31.16 25.44
N LEU A 224 15.88 31.96 24.45
CA LEU A 224 16.06 31.64 23.04
C LEU A 224 17.55 31.55 22.67
N SER A 225 18.39 32.47 23.17
CA SER A 225 19.84 32.40 22.95
C SER A 225 20.47 31.17 23.62
N SER A 226 19.98 30.78 24.81
CA SER A 226 20.46 29.59 25.53
C SER A 226 20.11 28.26 24.85
N ARG A 227 19.06 28.23 24.01
CA ARG A 227 18.71 27.03 23.22
C ARG A 227 19.67 26.77 22.07
N HIS A 228 20.43 27.77 21.66
CA HIS A 228 21.40 27.67 20.59
C HIS A 228 22.80 27.45 21.16
N SER A 229 23.72 26.94 20.33
CA SER A 229 25.09 26.71 20.80
C SER A 229 25.72 28.03 21.24
N PRO A 230 26.33 28.10 22.45
CA PRO A 230 26.96 29.32 22.97
C PRO A 230 28.19 29.76 22.15
N ARG A 231 28.63 28.95 21.17
CA ARG A 231 29.69 29.29 20.21
C ARG A 231 29.18 29.74 18.84
N HIS A 232 27.87 29.92 18.67
CA HIS A 232 27.34 30.36 17.38
C HIS A 232 27.83 31.80 17.09
N PRO A 233 28.46 32.08 15.92
CA PRO A 233 29.08 33.38 15.63
C PRO A 233 28.13 34.56 15.82
N PHE A 234 26.86 34.39 15.43
CA PHE A 234 25.84 35.42 15.63
C PHE A 234 25.65 35.77 17.11
N ILE A 235 25.53 34.79 18.00
CA ILE A 235 25.27 35.04 19.43
C ILE A 235 26.44 35.82 20.04
N LEU A 236 27.68 35.43 19.70
CA LEU A 236 28.88 36.14 20.14
C LEU A 236 28.90 37.61 19.68
N THR A 237 28.42 37.91 18.47
CA THR A 237 28.29 39.31 18.02
C THR A 237 27.18 40.08 18.75
N GLN A 238 26.14 39.38 19.21
CA GLN A 238 25.03 39.98 19.94
C GLN A 238 25.31 40.11 21.45
N ASP A 239 26.33 39.43 21.99
CA ASP A 239 26.65 39.44 23.43
C ASP A 239 26.89 40.84 23.98
N SER A 240 27.53 41.74 23.22
CA SER A 240 27.74 43.13 23.65
C SER A 240 26.41 43.89 23.77
N ARG A 241 25.47 43.63 22.85
CA ARG A 241 24.14 44.24 22.85
C ARG A 241 23.31 43.73 24.02
N LEU A 242 23.33 42.42 24.25
CA LEU A 242 22.69 41.77 25.39
C LEU A 242 23.20 42.32 26.72
N ARG A 243 24.52 42.50 26.88
CA ARG A 243 25.10 43.11 28.09
C ARG A 243 24.66 44.55 28.29
N ASN A 244 24.65 45.36 27.23
CA ASN A 244 24.17 46.75 27.33
C ASN A 244 22.70 46.82 27.77
N ILE A 245 21.84 45.97 27.19
CA ILE A 245 20.43 45.86 27.57
C ILE A 245 20.31 45.40 29.03
N GLN A 246 21.11 44.42 29.45
CA GLN A 246 21.15 43.90 30.81
C GLN A 246 21.53 44.99 31.82
N GLU A 247 22.61 45.74 31.57
CA GLU A 247 23.07 46.82 32.45
C GLU A 247 21.99 47.90 32.62
N VAL A 248 21.31 48.26 31.54
CA VAL A 248 20.24 49.27 31.55
C VAL A 248 19.02 48.77 32.31
N LEU A 249 18.59 47.52 32.07
CA LEU A 249 17.49 46.91 32.81
C LEU A 249 17.81 46.76 34.30
N LEU A 250 19.05 46.42 34.67
CA LEU A 250 19.48 46.36 36.06
C LEU A 250 19.47 47.76 36.70
N SER A 251 19.91 48.79 35.99
CA SER A 251 19.83 50.17 36.48
C SER A 251 18.37 50.64 36.69
N ASP A 252 17.47 50.29 35.77
CA ASP A 252 16.04 50.58 35.87
C ASP A 252 15.37 49.80 37.02
N LEU A 253 15.75 48.53 37.21
CA LEU A 253 15.33 47.69 38.33
C LEU A 253 15.81 48.25 39.67
N GLU A 254 17.07 48.71 39.76
CA GLU A 254 17.60 49.32 40.96
C GLU A 254 16.90 50.64 41.30
N ALA A 255 16.56 51.45 40.29
CA ALA A 255 15.76 52.65 40.47
C ALA A 255 14.34 52.32 40.94
N ALA A 256 13.72 51.26 40.43
CA ALA A 256 12.40 50.78 40.88
C ALA A 256 12.45 50.26 42.33
N ILE A 257 13.45 49.44 42.67
CA ILE A 257 13.66 48.91 44.04
C ILE A 257 13.85 50.03 45.07
N LYS A 258 14.51 51.13 44.70
CA LYS A 258 14.70 52.29 45.59
C LYS A 258 13.42 53.11 45.81
N ARG A 259 12.50 53.09 44.84
CA ARG A 259 11.22 53.82 44.91
C ARG A 259 10.16 53.03 45.67
N GLU A 260 10.30 51.71 45.76
CA GLU A 260 9.30 50.82 46.35
C GLU A 260 9.40 50.74 47.89
N PRO A 261 8.36 51.15 48.65
CA PRO A 261 8.36 51.03 50.11
C PRO A 261 7.90 49.65 50.62
N GLU A 262 7.18 48.88 49.79
CA GLU A 262 6.60 47.58 50.16
C GLU A 262 7.64 46.43 50.19
N ILE A 263 7.77 45.74 51.33
CA ILE A 263 8.78 44.70 51.56
C ILE A 263 8.55 43.47 50.66
N LYS A 264 7.30 43.03 50.50
CA LYS A 264 6.95 41.88 49.65
C LYS A 264 7.30 42.15 48.18
N MET A 265 7.04 43.37 47.74
CA MET A 265 7.27 43.79 46.36
C MET A 265 8.76 43.98 46.08
N LYS A 266 9.49 44.56 47.04
CA LYS A 266 10.96 44.59 47.04
C LYS A 266 11.57 43.19 46.94
N GLN A 267 11.01 42.20 47.62
CA GLN A 267 11.46 40.81 47.53
C GLN A 267 11.21 40.20 46.14
N GLN A 268 10.07 40.49 45.51
CA GLN A 268 9.79 40.06 44.13
C GLN A 268 10.75 40.73 43.12
N LEU A 269 11.03 42.03 43.28
CA LEU A 269 12.00 42.74 42.43
C LEU A 269 13.41 42.19 42.59
N LEU A 270 13.81 41.78 43.80
CA LEU A 270 15.09 41.13 44.05
C LEU A 270 15.17 39.73 43.39
N GLN A 271 14.07 38.97 43.38
CA GLN A 271 14.01 37.69 42.64
C GLN A 271 14.14 37.90 41.14
N ILE A 272 13.47 38.91 40.59
CA ILE A 272 13.56 39.26 39.17
C ILE A 272 14.97 39.74 38.81
N ARG A 273 15.62 40.54 39.68
CA ARG A 273 17.03 40.95 39.52
C ARG A 273 17.96 39.74 39.43
N ALA A 274 17.79 38.76 40.32
CA ALA A 274 18.58 37.53 40.29
C ALA A 274 18.38 36.73 38.98
N ALA A 275 17.17 36.72 38.42
CA ALA A 275 16.89 36.07 37.14
C ALA A 275 17.47 36.82 35.92
N VAL A 276 17.62 38.15 36.01
CA VAL A 276 18.29 38.95 34.97
C VAL A 276 19.81 38.81 35.06
N GLU A 277 20.38 38.69 36.26
CA GLU A 277 21.82 38.53 36.53
C GLU A 277 22.35 37.14 36.15
N GLY A 278 21.64 36.06 36.51
CA GLY A 278 22.05 34.67 36.28
C GLY A 278 21.60 34.16 34.93
#